data_AF-A0A9D4H7J3-F1
#
_entry.id   AF-A0A9D4H7J3-F1
#
_cell.length_a   1.000
_cell.length_b   1.000
_cell.length_c   1.000
_cell.angle_alpha   90.00
_cell.angle_beta   90.00
_cell.angle_gamma   90.00
#
_symmetry.space_group_name_H-M   'P 1'
#
loop_
_entity.id
_entity.type
_entity.pdbx_description
1 polymer ?
#
loop_
_entity_poly.entity_id
_entity_poly.type
_entity_poly.pdbx_seq_one_letter_code
_entity_poly.pdbx_strand_id
1 'polypeptide(L)'
;MTWKPKENKIDCKCSNITDLVFANTFVAAPNSIDFATVFLKFSPLNQAAVLGTFACLFLLYLIGVIVFAKFDRRDRLKVST
;
A
#
# COMPACT_ATOMS: atom_id res chain seq x y z
N MET A 1 -32.99 12.07 -14.54
CA MET A 1 -32.52 11.83 -15.92
C MET A 1 -32.25 10.34 -16.05
N THR A 2 -33.04 9.63 -16.85
CA THR A 2 -32.92 8.18 -17.06
C THR A 2 -32.00 7.92 -18.25
N TRP A 3 -30.78 7.48 -17.97
CA TRP A 3 -29.82 7.12 -19.01
C TRP A 3 -30.22 5.78 -19.66
N LYS A 4 -30.42 5.77 -20.98
CA LYS A 4 -30.57 4.54 -21.78
C LYS A 4 -29.42 4.46 -22.77
N PRO A 5 -28.55 3.43 -22.71
CA PRO A 5 -27.51 3.25 -23.71
C PRO A 5 -28.15 2.91 -25.06
N LYS A 6 -27.77 3.64 -26.10
CA LYS A 6 -28.04 3.26 -27.49
C LYS A 6 -26.94 2.27 -27.88
N GLU A 7 -27.34 1.04 -28.16
CA GLU A 7 -26.60 -0.04 -28.86
C GLU A 7 -25.08 -0.12 -28.62
N ASN A 8 -24.60 -1.11 -27.84
CA ASN A 8 -23.25 -1.73 -27.77
C ASN A 8 -22.02 -0.97 -28.30
N LYS A 9 -22.01 0.35 -28.25
CA LYS A 9 -21.01 1.22 -28.85
C LYS A 9 -20.58 2.20 -27.79
N ILE A 10 -19.31 2.08 -27.43
CA ILE A 10 -18.67 2.97 -26.46
C ILE A 10 -18.31 4.24 -27.23
N ASP A 11 -19.08 5.31 -27.04
CA ASP A 11 -18.74 6.64 -27.56
C ASP A 11 -17.78 7.33 -26.58
N CYS A 12 -16.51 7.44 -26.95
CA CYS A 12 -15.54 8.26 -26.22
C CYS A 12 -15.77 9.74 -26.54
N LYS A 13 -16.53 10.43 -25.68
CA LYS A 13 -16.78 11.88 -25.82
C LYS A 13 -15.61 12.71 -25.27
N CYS A 14 -14.52 12.77 -26.01
CA CYS A 14 -13.52 13.83 -25.81
C CYS A 14 -13.70 14.85 -26.95
N SER A 15 -14.60 15.82 -26.76
CA SER A 15 -14.96 16.76 -27.83
C SER A 15 -14.19 18.07 -27.76
N ASN A 16 -13.67 18.45 -26.58
CA ASN A 16 -12.96 19.72 -26.39
C ASN A 16 -11.56 19.50 -25.82
N ILE A 17 -10.66 20.44 -26.14
CA ILE A 17 -9.23 20.42 -25.76
C ILE A 17 -9.05 20.35 -24.23
N THR A 18 -10.01 20.90 -23.47
CA THR A 18 -10.05 20.83 -22.00
C THR A 18 -10.33 19.42 -21.46
N ASP A 19 -11.06 18.58 -22.20
CA ASP A 19 -11.36 17.20 -21.78
C ASP A 19 -10.14 16.29 -21.94
N LEU A 20 -9.22 16.65 -22.84
CA LEU A 20 -7.90 16.02 -22.98
C LEU A 20 -6.95 16.39 -21.83
N VAL A 21 -7.25 17.41 -21.02
CA VAL A 21 -6.40 17.81 -19.89
C VAL A 21 -6.44 16.74 -18.78
N PHE A 22 -7.57 16.08 -18.56
CA PHE A 22 -7.68 15.03 -17.53
C PHE A 22 -6.85 13.78 -17.88
N ALA A 23 -6.58 13.53 -19.17
CA ALA A 23 -5.69 12.45 -19.60
C ALA A 23 -4.20 12.82 -19.54
N ASN A 24 -3.88 14.12 -19.49
CA ASN A 24 -2.50 14.64 -19.53
C ASN A 24 -2.00 15.17 -18.18
N THR A 25 -2.80 15.16 -17.12
CA THR A 25 -2.40 15.60 -15.76
C THR A 25 -1.49 14.60 -15.05
N PHE A 26 -1.26 13.42 -15.63
CA PHE A 26 -0.32 12.42 -15.10
C PHE A 26 1.12 12.62 -15.59
N VAL A 27 1.39 13.60 -16.47
CA VAL A 27 2.76 13.94 -16.93
C VAL A 27 3.47 14.86 -15.94
N ALA A 28 3.22 14.65 -14.64
CA ALA A 28 4.07 15.20 -13.60
C ALA A 28 5.27 14.26 -13.47
N ALA A 29 6.48 14.77 -13.74
CA ALA A 29 7.69 14.03 -13.38
C ALA A 29 7.57 13.63 -11.91
N PRO A 30 7.77 12.35 -11.55
CA PRO A 30 7.72 11.95 -10.16
C PRO A 30 8.71 12.83 -9.40
N ASN A 31 8.28 13.48 -8.32
CA ASN A 31 9.17 14.27 -7.48
C ASN A 31 10.45 13.45 -7.25
N SER A 32 11.61 14.02 -7.59
CA SER A 32 12.89 13.34 -7.36
C SER A 32 13.11 13.26 -5.86
N ILE A 33 12.77 12.10 -5.29
CA ILE A 33 13.04 11.81 -3.88
C ILE A 33 14.54 11.59 -3.77
N ASP A 34 15.24 12.59 -3.26
CA ASP A 34 16.63 12.42 -2.86
C ASP A 34 16.69 11.63 -1.55
N PHE A 35 16.99 10.34 -1.70
CA PHE A 35 17.12 9.44 -0.56
C PHE A 35 18.24 9.83 0.40
N ALA A 36 19.30 10.51 -0.06
CA ALA A 36 20.35 11.00 0.83
C ALA A 36 19.80 12.05 1.80
N THR A 37 19.06 13.04 1.29
CA THR A 37 18.37 14.05 2.13
C THR A 37 17.29 13.44 3.01
N VAL A 38 16.54 12.46 2.50
CA VAL A 38 15.51 11.77 3.28
C VAL A 38 16.13 11.05 4.47
N PHE A 39 17.17 10.26 4.27
CA PHE A 39 17.85 9.55 5.35
C PHE A 39 18.63 10.47 6.30
N LEU A 40 19.16 11.59 5.81
CA LEU A 40 19.74 12.64 6.68
C LEU A 40 18.69 13.29 7.59
N LYS A 41 17.45 13.46 7.12
CA LYS A 41 16.32 13.95 7.93
C LYS A 41 15.71 12.88 8.83
N PHE A 42 15.95 11.60 8.56
CA PHE A 42 15.72 10.48 9.48
C PHE A 42 16.77 10.48 10.60
N SER A 43 16.79 11.54 11.42
CA SER A 43 17.49 11.49 12.71
C SER A 43 16.76 10.48 13.61
N PRO A 44 17.42 9.42 14.10
CA PRO A 44 16.82 8.43 14.99
C PRO A 44 16.24 9.08 16.25
N LEU A 45 16.84 10.18 16.70
CA LEU A 45 16.40 10.94 17.86
C LEU A 45 15.05 11.65 17.61
N ASN A 46 14.87 12.23 16.42
CA ASN A 46 13.67 12.99 16.08
C ASN A 46 12.51 12.11 15.59
N GLN A 47 12.80 10.88 15.17
CA GLN A 47 11.82 9.95 14.60
C GLN A 47 11.71 8.63 15.38
N ALA A 48 12.10 8.67 16.67
CA ALA A 48 12.06 7.52 17.57
C ALA A 48 10.66 6.86 17.63
N ALA A 49 9.59 7.63 17.50
CA ALA A 49 8.21 7.12 17.50
C ALA A 49 7.94 6.19 16.29
N VAL A 50 8.38 6.57 15.09
CA VAL A 50 8.19 5.78 13.87
C VAL A 50 9.02 4.50 13.94
N LEU A 51 10.30 4.63 14.28
CA LEU A 51 11.21 3.49 14.43
C LEU A 51 10.74 2.53 15.54
N GLY A 52 10.27 3.08 16.66
CA GLY A 52 9.71 2.31 17.76
C GLY A 52 8.45 1.55 17.35
N THR A 53 7.57 2.17 16.57
CA THR A 53 6.35 1.52 16.07
C THR A 53 6.69 0.37 15.13
N PHE A 54 7.61 0.57 14.18
CA PHE A 54 8.08 -0.49 13.30
C PHE A 54 8.74 -1.64 14.06
N ALA A 55 9.60 -1.33 15.04
CA ALA A 55 10.23 -2.34 15.90
C ALA A 55 9.18 -3.13 16.70
N CYS A 56 8.18 -2.46 17.29
CA CYS A 56 7.10 -3.11 18.01
C CYS A 56 6.27 -4.04 17.13
N LEU A 57 5.87 -3.59 15.94
CA LEU A 57 5.13 -4.42 14.98
C LEU A 57 5.94 -5.65 14.56
N PHE A 58 7.23 -5.48 14.32
CA PHE A 58 8.12 -6.58 13.97
C PHE A 58 8.26 -7.59 15.12
N LEU A 59 8.42 -7.13 16.36
CA LEU A 59 8.47 -8.01 17.53
C LEU A 59 7.15 -8.76 17.76
N LEU A 60 6.01 -8.07 17.62
CA LEU A 60 4.69 -8.71 17.72
C LEU A 60 4.51 -9.78 16.65
N TYR A 61 4.95 -9.53 15.42
CA TYR A 61 4.95 -10.53 14.36
C TYR A 61 5.78 -11.77 14.73
N LEU A 62 7.02 -11.59 15.23
CA LEU A 62 7.87 -12.71 15.64
C LEU A 62 7.24 -13.53 16.77
N ILE A 63 6.66 -12.86 17.77
CA ILE A 63 5.94 -13.53 18.86
C ILE A 63 4.77 -14.35 18.29
N GLY A 64 3.98 -13.75 17.40
CA GLY A 64 2.88 -14.42 16.72
C GLY A 64 3.34 -15.70 16.00
N VAL A 65 4.39 -15.60 15.18
CA VAL A 65 4.96 -16.75 14.44
C VAL A 65 5.35 -17.88 15.39
N ILE A 66 6.04 -17.58 16.49
CA ILE A 66 6.49 -18.59 17.47
C ILE A 66 5.28 -19.25 18.15
N VAL A 67 4.29 -18.46 18.56
CA VAL A 67 3.09 -18.95 19.25
C VAL A 67 2.27 -19.84 18.32
N PHE A 68 2.00 -19.40 17.09
CA PHE A 68 1.26 -20.19 16.12
C PHE A 68 2.00 -21.49 15.74
N ALA A 69 3.32 -21.44 15.56
CA ALA A 69 4.12 -22.64 15.32
C ALA A 69 4.05 -23.64 16.50
N LYS A 70 3.95 -23.15 17.73
CA LYS A 70 3.79 -23.99 18.92
C LYS A 70 2.40 -24.64 18.98
N PHE A 71 1.35 -23.91 18.60
CA PHE A 71 0.01 -24.47 18.52
C PHE A 71 -0.13 -25.50 17.41
N ASP A 72 0.39 -25.22 16.23
CA ASP A 72 0.38 -26.16 15.09
C ASP A 72 1.02 -27.51 15.46
N ARG A 73 2.19 -27.48 16.13
CA ARG A 73 2.84 -28.71 16.62
C ARG A 73 1.99 -29.49 17.61
N ARG A 74 1.18 -28.82 18.45
CA ARG A 74 0.29 -29.48 19.42
C ARG A 74 -0.92 -30.09 18.74
N ASP A 75 -1.44 -29.47 17.69
CA ASP A 75 -2.60 -29.97 16.96
C ASP A 75 -2.25 -31.21 16.12
N ARG A 76 -1.03 -31.29 15.57
CA ARG A 76 -0.54 -32.52 14.90
C ARG A 76 -0.55 -33.75 15.83
N LEU A 77 -0.34 -33.57 17.14
CA LEU A 77 -0.40 -34.68 18.10
C LEU A 77 -1.84 -35.16 18.37
N LYS A 78 -2.85 -34.30 18.20
CA LYS A 78 -4.26 -34.64 18.47
C LYS A 78 -4.95 -35.32 17.30
N VAL A 79 -4.57 -35.02 16.06
CA VAL A 79 -5.19 -35.59 14.85
C VAL A 79 -4.56 -36.95 14.47
N SER A 80 -3.45 -37.34 15.10
CA SER A 80 -2.74 -38.60 14.84
C SER A 80 -3.22 -39.79 15.69
N THR A 81 -4.26 -39.62 16.51
CA THR A 81 -4.88 -40.70 17.32
C THR A 81 -6.28 -40.97 16.79
#